data_AF-A0A2G9TS15-F1
#
_entry.id   AF-A0A2G9TS15-F1
#
_cell.length_a   1.000
_cell.length_b   1.000
_cell.length_c   1.000
_cell.angle_alpha   90.00
_cell.angle_beta   90.00
_cell.angle_gamma   90.00
#
_symmetry.space_group_name_H-M   'P 1'
#
loop_
_entity.id
_entity.type
_entity.pdbx_description
1 polymer ?
#
loop_
_entity_poly.entity_id
_entity_poly.type
_entity_poly.pdbx_seq_one_letter_code
_entity_poly.pdbx_strand_id
1 'polypeptide(L)'
;VVAWCEKHKTNGKEAKKLEEWSEEFFKVEYPMLFEIIMAANYLDIPTLLDDGCRKIANMMKGKTPEEIRTLFNITNDFTPEEEEEIRRENA
;
A
#
# COMPACT_ATOMS: atom_id res chain seq x y z
N VAL A 1 -1.13 -14.47 -3.48
CA VAL A 1 -1.72 -14.24 -4.82
C VAL A 1 -2.77 -15.28 -5.18
N VAL A 2 -2.46 -16.58 -5.29
CA VAL A 2 -3.45 -17.61 -5.69
C VAL A 2 -4.74 -17.58 -4.84
N ALA A 3 -4.61 -17.46 -3.51
CA ALA A 3 -5.76 -17.35 -2.61
C ALA A 3 -6.66 -16.12 -2.92
N TRP A 4 -6.06 -15.00 -3.32
CA TRP A 4 -6.79 -13.80 -3.72
C TRP A 4 -7.59 -14.06 -5.00
N CYS A 5 -6.97 -14.69 -6.00
CA CYS A 5 -7.64 -15.06 -7.25
C CYS A 5 -8.80 -16.03 -7.00
N GLU A 6 -8.60 -17.09 -6.21
CA GLU A 6 -9.67 -18.04 -5.85
C GLU A 6 -10.86 -17.34 -5.21
N LYS A 7 -10.61 -16.42 -4.28
CA LYS A 7 -11.67 -15.67 -3.59
C LYS A 7 -12.44 -14.75 -4.53
N HIS A 8 -11.75 -14.13 -5.50
CA HIS A 8 -12.34 -13.17 -6.45
C HIS A 8 -12.95 -13.81 -7.70
N LYS A 9 -12.93 -15.15 -7.85
CA LYS A 9 -13.65 -15.85 -8.93
C LYS A 9 -15.17 -15.71 -8.82
N THR A 10 -15.72 -15.47 -7.63
CA THR A 10 -17.17 -15.37 -7.44
C THR A 10 -17.66 -13.96 -7.76
N ASN A 11 -18.28 -13.80 -8.94
CA ASN A 11 -18.82 -12.53 -9.46
C ASN A 11 -19.86 -11.86 -8.52
N GLY A 12 -19.40 -10.99 -7.62
CA GLY A 12 -20.17 -9.86 -7.09
C GLY A 12 -21.38 -10.16 -6.20
N LYS A 13 -21.76 -11.43 -5.96
CA LYS A 13 -22.91 -11.76 -5.11
C LYS A 13 -22.72 -11.39 -3.63
N GLU A 14 -21.48 -11.11 -3.22
CA GLU A 14 -21.12 -10.81 -1.83
C GLU A 14 -20.05 -9.71 -1.73
N ALA A 15 -20.20 -8.60 -2.46
CA ALA A 15 -19.22 -7.51 -2.53
C ALA A 15 -18.70 -7.05 -1.14
N LYS A 16 -19.60 -6.88 -0.16
CA LYS A 16 -19.22 -6.49 1.20
C LYS A 16 -18.32 -7.53 1.90
N LYS A 17 -18.59 -8.82 1.73
CA LYS A 17 -17.77 -9.89 2.31
C LYS A 17 -16.41 -10.01 1.61
N LEU A 18 -16.34 -9.65 0.33
CA LEU A 18 -15.07 -9.58 -0.41
C LEU A 18 -14.21 -8.41 0.08
N GLU A 19 -14.81 -7.27 0.38
CA GLU A 19 -14.11 -6.12 0.94
C GLU A 19 -13.51 -6.44 2.31
N GLU A 20 -14.32 -6.96 3.25
CA GLU A 20 -13.87 -7.38 4.59
C GLU A 20 -12.75 -8.44 4.51
N TRP A 21 -12.88 -9.41 3.60
CA TRP A 21 -11.84 -10.42 3.39
C TRP A 21 -10.56 -9.82 2.80
N SER A 22 -10.67 -8.86 1.88
CA SER A 22 -9.52 -8.21 1.28
C SER A 22 -8.77 -7.37 2.30
N GLU A 23 -9.47 -6.67 3.20
CA GLU A 23 -8.84 -5.98 4.33
C GLU A 23 -8.02 -6.93 5.21
N GLU A 24 -8.56 -8.11 5.52
CA GLU A 24 -7.86 -9.14 6.28
C GLU A 24 -6.69 -9.74 5.51
N PHE A 25 -6.85 -9.99 4.21
CA PHE A 25 -5.80 -10.52 3.34
C PHE A 25 -4.55 -9.64 3.33
N PHE A 26 -4.72 -8.32 3.41
CA PHE A 26 -3.62 -7.36 3.47
C PHE A 26 -3.11 -7.06 4.89
N LYS A 27 -3.59 -7.75 5.95
CA LYS A 27 -3.00 -7.70 7.30
C LYS A 27 -1.77 -8.60 7.37
N VAL A 28 -0.74 -8.22 6.62
CA VAL A 28 0.56 -8.88 6.58
C VAL A 28 1.66 -7.87 6.91
N GLU A 29 2.85 -8.36 7.20
CA GLU A 29 4.02 -7.50 7.39
C GLU A 29 4.35 -6.72 6.10
N TYR A 30 4.94 -5.53 6.23
CA TYR A 30 5.20 -4.65 5.09
C TYR A 30 6.03 -5.30 3.97
N PRO A 31 7.09 -6.08 4.24
CA PRO A 31 7.83 -6.77 3.17
C PRO A 31 6.92 -7.69 2.34
N MET A 32 6.01 -8.43 3.00
CA MET A 32 5.06 -9.31 2.30
C MET A 32 4.06 -8.52 1.46
N LEU A 33 3.59 -7.37 1.95
CA LEU A 33 2.70 -6.50 1.18
C LEU A 33 3.37 -6.03 -0.12
N PHE A 34 4.65 -5.62 -0.06
CA PHE A 34 5.41 -5.24 -1.24
C PHE A 34 5.60 -6.40 -2.22
N GLU A 35 5.94 -7.59 -1.73
CA GLU A 35 6.05 -8.80 -2.56
C GLU A 35 4.73 -9.15 -3.26
N ILE A 36 3.59 -9.02 -2.56
CA ILE A 36 2.27 -9.24 -3.15
C ILE A 36 2.00 -8.25 -4.29
N ILE A 37 2.32 -6.96 -4.10
CA ILE A 37 2.14 -5.91 -5.10
C ILE A 37 3.04 -6.15 -6.31
N MET A 38 4.31 -6.49 -6.10
CA MET A 38 5.25 -6.82 -7.17
C MET A 38 4.78 -8.05 -7.96
N ALA A 39 4.32 -9.09 -7.26
CA ALA A 39 3.77 -10.28 -7.90
C ALA A 39 2.48 -9.97 -8.69
N ALA A 40 1.61 -9.11 -8.16
CA ALA A 40 0.39 -8.68 -8.86
C ALA A 40 0.72 -7.92 -10.15
N ASN A 41 1.70 -7.02 -10.11
CA ASN A 41 2.21 -6.33 -11.29
C ASN A 41 2.83 -7.30 -12.30
N TYR A 42 3.69 -8.21 -11.84
CA TYR A 42 4.36 -9.19 -12.71
C TYR A 42 3.37 -10.15 -13.39
N LEU A 43 2.32 -10.56 -12.68
CA LEU A 43 1.30 -11.49 -13.16
C LEU A 43 0.14 -10.80 -13.90
N ASP A 44 0.20 -9.47 -14.06
CA ASP A 44 -0.86 -8.64 -14.67
C ASP A 44 -2.24 -8.89 -14.02
N ILE A 45 -2.32 -8.66 -12.71
CA ILE A 45 -3.57 -8.73 -11.92
C ILE A 45 -3.92 -7.32 -11.41
N PRO A 46 -4.53 -6.46 -12.24
CA PRO A 46 -4.73 -5.04 -11.92
C PRO A 46 -5.51 -4.80 -10.64
N THR A 47 -6.52 -5.61 -10.37
CA THR A 47 -7.38 -5.49 -9.18
C THR A 47 -6.63 -5.78 -7.88
N LEU A 48 -5.74 -6.78 -7.85
CA LEU A 48 -4.89 -7.05 -6.69
C LEU A 48 -3.83 -5.94 -6.52
N LEU A 49 -3.29 -5.45 -7.63
CA LEU A 49 -2.35 -4.33 -7.64
C LEU A 49 -2.99 -3.07 -7.05
N ASP A 50 -4.17 -2.69 -7.53
CA ASP A 50 -4.93 -1.52 -7.08
C ASP A 50 -5.29 -1.62 -5.59
N ASP A 51 -5.73 -2.79 -5.13
CA ASP A 51 -6.09 -2.98 -3.71
C ASP A 51 -4.85 -2.89 -2.81
N GLY A 52 -3.72 -3.46 -3.23
CA GLY A 52 -2.45 -3.35 -2.52
C GLY A 52 -1.95 -1.91 -2.46
N CYS A 53 -1.97 -1.19 -3.58
CA CYS A 53 -1.62 0.23 -3.65
C CYS A 53 -2.54 1.09 -2.78
N ARG A 54 -3.85 0.81 -2.77
CA ARG A 54 -4.82 1.50 -1.91
C ARG A 54 -4.52 1.29 -0.43
N LYS A 55 -4.09 0.09 -0.03
CA LYS A 55 -3.65 -0.18 1.35
C LYS A 55 -2.45 0.68 1.73
N ILE A 56 -1.42 0.76 0.89
CA ILE A 56 -0.24 1.61 1.13
C ILE A 56 -0.64 3.09 1.23
N ALA A 57 -1.44 3.59 0.29
CA ALA A 57 -1.90 4.97 0.30
C ALA A 57 -2.66 5.33 1.59
N ASN A 58 -3.52 4.43 2.06
CA ASN A 58 -4.24 4.61 3.33
C ASN A 58 -3.31 4.63 4.55
N MET A 59 -2.19 3.90 4.51
CA MET A 59 -1.19 3.93 5.59
C MET A 59 -0.41 5.24 5.64
N MET A 60 -0.19 5.89 4.49
CA MET A 60 0.47 7.19 4.39
C MET A 60 -0.45 8.36 4.76
N LYS A 61 -1.76 8.20 4.55
CA LYS A 61 -2.74 9.27 4.74
C LYS A 61 -2.70 9.82 6.17
N GLY A 62 -2.51 11.14 6.29
CA GLY A 62 -2.51 11.85 7.56
C GLY A 62 -1.24 11.70 8.39
N LYS A 63 -0.21 11.02 7.87
CA LYS A 63 1.11 10.91 8.51
C LYS A 63 2.02 12.06 8.13
N THR A 64 2.93 12.43 9.04
CA THR A 64 4.01 13.37 8.71
C THR A 64 5.08 12.70 7.84
N PRO A 65 5.93 13.47 7.14
CA PRO A 65 7.07 12.91 6.41
C PRO A 65 7.96 12.01 7.27
N GLU A 66 8.22 12.37 8.52
CA GLU A 66 9.04 11.60 9.47
C GLU A 66 8.39 10.27 9.86
N GLU A 67 7.08 10.26 10.08
CA GLU A 67 6.32 9.04 10.36
C GLU A 67 6.32 8.10 9.14
N ILE A 68 6.15 8.65 7.93
CA ILE A 68 6.21 7.87 6.68
C ILE A 68 7.61 7.27 6.50
N ARG A 69 8.66 8.07 6.70
CA ARG A 69 10.05 7.60 6.62
C ARG A 69 10.31 6.45 7.59
N THR A 70 9.85 6.58 8.84
CA THR A 70 9.98 5.52 9.84
C THR A 70 9.20 4.27 9.46
N LEU A 71 7.96 4.43 8.99
CA LEU A 71 7.07 3.33 8.62
C LEU A 71 7.63 2.46 7.50
N PHE A 72 8.23 3.10 6.50
CA PHE A 72 8.78 2.44 5.32
C PHE A 72 10.30 2.23 5.39
N ASN A 73 10.92 2.51 6.55
CA ASN A 73 12.36 2.42 6.76
C ASN A 73 13.18 3.19 5.69
N ILE A 74 12.75 4.41 5.38
CA ILE A 74 13.39 5.31 4.41
C ILE A 74 14.33 6.24 5.18
N THR A 75 15.59 6.28 4.75
CA THR A 75 16.57 7.25 5.25
C THR A 75 16.28 8.64 4.67
N ASN A 76 16.31 9.67 5.52
CA ASN A 76 16.28 11.06 5.03
C ASN A 76 17.64 11.39 4.42
N ASP A 77 17.67 11.68 3.13
CA ASP A 77 18.86 11.99 2.35
C ASP A 77 18.97 13.49 2.01
N PHE A 78 18.02 14.31 2.45
CA PHE A 78 18.09 15.76 2.33
C PHE A 78 19.04 16.37 3.35
N THR A 79 19.72 17.43 2.92
CA THR A 79 20.36 18.37 3.83
C THR A 79 19.30 19.16 4.63
N PRO A 80 19.66 19.70 5.81
CA PRO A 80 18.74 20.53 6.59
C PRO A 80 18.17 21.72 5.79
N GLU A 81 18.99 22.35 4.96
CA GLU A 81 18.62 23.48 4.12
C GLU A 81 17.61 23.09 3.03
N GLU A 82 17.83 21.98 2.34
CA GLU A 82 16.91 21.44 1.32
C GLU A 82 15.56 21.05 1.94
N GLU A 83 15.58 20.39 3.11
CA GLU A 83 14.34 20.00 3.78
C GLU A 83 13.54 21.23 4.27
N GLU A 84 14.21 22.28 4.74
CA GLU A 84 13.55 23.53 5.11
C GLU A 84 12.94 24.23 3.89
N GLU A 85 13.65 24.29 2.76
CA GLU A 85 13.14 24.88 1.52
C GLU A 85 11.88 24.15 1.03
N ILE A 86 11.92 22.80 0.97
CA ILE A 86 10.76 21.98 0.59
C ILE A 86 9.58 22.19 1.55
N ARG A 87 9.84 22.31 2.86
CA ARG A 87 8.78 22.61 3.85
C ARG A 87 8.17 23.98 3.62
N ARG A 88 8.95 25.01 3.27
CA ARG A 88 8.45 26.35 2.99
C ARG A 88 7.60 26.41 1.72
N GLU A 89 7.95 25.63 0.69
CA GLU A 89 7.19 25.58 -0.56
C GLU A 89 5.82 24.89 -0.43
N ASN A 90 5.70 23.93 0.51
CA ASN A 90 4.51 23.08 0.67
C ASN A 90 3.66 23.39 1.92
N ALA A 91 4.00 24.45 2.67
CA ALA A 91 3.24 24.95 3.81
C ALA A 91 2.03 25.79 3.39
#